data_AF-A6EFF0-F1
#
_entry.id   AF-A6EFF0-F1
#
_cell.length_a   1.000
_cell.length_b   1.000
_cell.length_c   1.000
_cell.angle_alpha   90.00
_cell.angle_beta   90.00
_cell.angle_gamma   90.00
#
_symmetry.space_group_name_H-M   'P 1'
#
loop_
_entity.id
_entity.type
_entity.pdbx_description
1 polymer ?
#
loop_
_entity_poly.entity_id
_entity_poly.type
_entity_poly.pdbx_seq_one_letter_code
_entity_poly.pdbx_strand_id
1 'polypeptide(L)'
;MTDKTKKILGWVLAGLVAFVFIGSGGFKISGGNAEMVKGLGGATNLLILGSLEVIIAILFLYPRTGVIGALLGIAYMGGAMAVHLVSGQSIMLLVVIEVLIWITSAVRFPELVERLRGAK
;
A
#
# COMPACT_ATOMS: atom_id res chain seq x y z
N MET A 1 22.57 -0.71 -14.71
CA MET A 1 22.17 -1.69 -13.67
C MET A 1 22.01 -3.04 -14.31
N THR A 2 22.54 -4.10 -13.71
CA THR A 2 22.29 -5.48 -14.16
C THR A 2 20.86 -5.90 -13.79
N ASP A 3 20.31 -6.88 -14.50
CA ASP A 3 18.96 -7.39 -14.23
C ASP A 3 18.84 -7.99 -12.83
N LYS A 4 19.93 -8.56 -12.32
CA LYS A 4 20.02 -9.08 -10.95
C LYS A 4 19.85 -7.97 -9.92
N THR A 5 20.52 -6.82 -10.10
CA THR A 5 20.39 -5.66 -9.21
C THR A 5 18.97 -5.08 -9.24
N LYS A 6 18.34 -4.97 -10.43
CA LYS A 6 16.95 -4.51 -10.55
C LYS A 6 15.98 -5.42 -9.82
N LYS A 7 16.13 -6.73 -9.97
CA LYS A 7 15.29 -7.74 -9.31
C LYS A 7 15.40 -7.67 -7.78
N ILE A 8 16.63 -7.58 -7.25
CA ILE A 8 16.86 -7.47 -5.80
C ILE A 8 16.23 -6.18 -5.27
N LEU A 9 16.49 -5.04 -5.92
CA LEU A 9 15.93 -3.75 -5.53
C LEU A 9 14.39 -3.78 -5.51
N GLY A 10 13.77 -4.35 -6.55
CA GLY A 10 12.31 -4.49 -6.62
C GLY A 10 11.73 -5.30 -5.47
N TRP A 11 12.40 -6.39 -5.05
CA TRP A 11 11.95 -7.19 -3.92
C TRP A 11 12.20 -6.55 -2.56
N VAL A 12 13.30 -5.81 -2.38
CA VAL A 12 13.56 -5.04 -1.16
C VAL A 12 12.49 -3.96 -0.99
N LEU A 13 12.22 -3.19 -2.04
CA LEU A 13 11.17 -2.18 -2.05
C LEU A 13 9.78 -2.80 -1.83
N ALA A 14 9.49 -3.93 -2.47
CA ALA A 14 8.23 -4.65 -2.27
C ALA A 14 8.06 -5.15 -0.84
N GLY A 15 9.15 -5.63 -0.22
CA GLY A 15 9.17 -6.01 1.19
C GLY A 15 8.86 -4.84 2.11
N LEU A 16 9.42 -3.65 1.83
CA LEU A 16 9.13 -2.43 2.60
C LEU A 16 7.67 -2.01 2.49
N VAL A 17 7.11 -1.95 1.28
CA VAL A 17 5.68 -1.63 1.08
C VAL A 17 4.80 -2.65 1.79
N ALA A 18 5.07 -3.95 1.60
CA ALA A 18 4.29 -5.00 2.23
C ALA A 18 4.40 -4.96 3.75
N PHE A 19 5.57 -4.65 4.31
CA PHE A 19 5.75 -4.49 5.75
C PHE A 19 4.86 -3.39 6.33
N VAL A 20 4.73 -2.25 5.64
CA VAL A 20 3.84 -1.17 6.08
C VAL A 20 2.38 -1.63 6.10
N PHE A 21 1.89 -2.23 5.02
CA PHE A 21 0.50 -2.70 4.94
C PHE A 21 0.20 -3.86 5.89
N ILE A 22 1.10 -4.84 6.00
CA ILE A 22 0.93 -5.99 6.92
C ILE A 22 1.02 -5.52 8.37
N GLY A 23 1.95 -4.63 8.70
CA GLY A 23 2.09 -4.08 10.05
C GLY A 23 0.86 -3.28 10.46
N SER A 24 0.42 -2.35 9.61
CA SER A 24 -0.78 -1.53 9.80
C SER A 24 -2.04 -2.40 9.87
N GLY A 25 -2.22 -3.30 8.90
CA GLY A 25 -3.40 -4.15 8.80
C GLY A 25 -3.47 -5.17 9.93
N GLY A 26 -2.35 -5.79 10.28
CA GLY A 26 -2.23 -6.70 11.41
C GLY A 26 -2.57 -6.00 12.73
N PHE A 27 -2.09 -4.78 12.95
CA PHE A 27 -2.42 -3.98 14.13
C PHE A 27 -3.93 -3.65 14.22
N LYS A 28 -4.56 -3.32 13.09
CA LYS A 28 -6.01 -3.09 13.02
C LYS A 28 -6.80 -4.37 13.31
N ILE A 29 -6.37 -5.51 12.74
CA ILE A 29 -7.00 -6.82 12.96
C ILE A 29 -6.87 -7.26 14.42
N SER A 30 -5.75 -6.94 15.09
CA SER A 30 -5.54 -7.25 16.50
C SER A 30 -6.30 -6.33 17.47
N GLY A 31 -7.20 -5.47 16.95
CA GLY A 31 -8.07 -4.60 17.76
C GLY A 31 -7.60 -3.15 17.88
N GLY A 32 -6.43 -2.80 17.35
CA GLY A 32 -5.90 -1.43 17.37
C GLY A 32 -5.85 -0.81 18.76
N ASN A 33 -6.00 0.51 18.85
CA ASN A 33 -6.20 1.23 20.11
C ASN A 33 -7.60 1.86 20.15
N ALA A 34 -8.06 2.24 21.34
CA ALA A 34 -9.42 2.74 21.54
C ALA A 34 -9.72 4.03 20.73
N GLU A 35 -8.72 4.89 20.57
CA GLU A 35 -8.83 6.12 19.78
C GLU A 35 -9.05 5.82 18.29
N MET A 36 -8.29 4.87 17.73
CA MET A 36 -8.40 4.43 16.35
C MET A 36 -9.74 3.71 16.08
N VAL A 37 -10.19 2.85 17.00
CA VAL A 37 -11.51 2.21 16.90
C VAL A 37 -12.60 3.26 16.79
N LYS A 38 -12.57 4.29 17.65
CA LYS A 38 -13.56 5.36 17.63
C LYS A 38 -13.44 6.22 16.37
N GLY A 39 -12.23 6.60 15.99
CA GLY A 39 -11.95 7.46 14.83
C GLY A 39 -12.33 6.83 13.49
N LEU A 40 -12.29 5.50 13.38
CA LEU A 40 -12.66 4.75 12.17
C LEU A 40 -14.12 4.27 12.17
N GLY A 41 -14.92 4.64 13.17
CA GLY A 41 -16.35 4.33 13.23
C GLY A 41 -16.69 2.94 13.79
N GLY A 42 -15.78 2.34 14.56
CA GLY A 42 -16.02 1.12 15.33
C GLY A 42 -15.12 -0.06 14.96
N ALA A 43 -15.19 -1.11 15.77
CA ALA A 43 -14.34 -2.29 15.63
C ALA A 43 -14.55 -3.03 14.30
N THR A 44 -15.79 -3.06 13.79
CA THR A 44 -16.10 -3.67 12.49
C THR A 44 -15.37 -2.97 11.34
N ASN A 45 -15.40 -1.64 11.31
CA ASN A 45 -14.70 -0.87 10.28
C ASN A 45 -13.18 -1.04 10.40
N LEU A 46 -12.66 -1.07 11.64
CA LEU A 46 -11.25 -1.34 11.89
C LEU A 46 -10.82 -2.70 11.31
N LEU A 47 -11.60 -3.75 11.56
CA LEU A 47 -11.34 -5.09 11.03
C LEU A 47 -11.39 -5.13 9.50
N ILE A 48 -12.39 -4.48 8.88
CA ILE A 48 -12.52 -4.40 7.42
C ILE A 48 -11.31 -3.69 6.81
N LEU A 49 -10.93 -2.53 7.35
CA LEU A 49 -9.78 -1.76 6.85
C LEU A 49 -8.47 -2.53 7.04
N GLY A 50 -8.28 -3.19 8.17
CA GLY A 50 -7.09 -4.01 8.42
C GLY A 50 -7.01 -5.22 7.50
N SER A 51 -8.15 -5.88 7.24
CA SER A 51 -8.23 -7.00 6.31
C SER A 51 -7.91 -6.56 4.88
N LEU A 52 -8.41 -5.39 4.47
CA LEU A 52 -8.14 -4.81 3.17
C LEU A 52 -6.64 -4.53 2.99
N GLU A 53 -5.97 -3.94 3.99
CA GLU A 53 -4.52 -3.71 3.94
C GLU A 53 -3.72 -5.01 3.77
N VAL A 54 -4.09 -6.07 4.50
CA VAL A 54 -3.42 -7.37 4.39
C VAL A 54 -3.66 -8.00 3.02
N ILE A 55 -4.89 -7.95 2.49
CA ILE A 55 -5.22 -8.44 1.14
C ILE A 55 -4.41 -7.69 0.09
N ILE A 56 -4.32 -6.36 0.19
CA ILE A 56 -3.51 -5.52 -0.69
C ILE A 56 -2.05 -5.97 -0.65
N ALA A 57 -1.47 -6.17 0.54
CA ALA A 57 -0.09 -6.61 0.67
C ALA A 57 0.16 -7.99 0.03
N ILE A 58 -0.76 -8.94 0.23
CA ILE A 58 -0.67 -10.29 -0.35
C ILE A 58 -0.72 -10.21 -1.88
N LEU A 59 -1.70 -9.49 -2.42
CA LEU A 59 -1.85 -9.30 -3.87
C LEU A 59 -0.63 -8.59 -4.46
N PHE A 60 -0.11 -7.59 -3.76
CA PHE A 60 1.07 -6.83 -4.15
C PHE A 60 2.29 -7.74 -4.18
N LEU A 61 2.54 -8.55 -3.14
CA LEU A 61 3.69 -9.47 -3.07
C LEU A 61 3.60 -10.61 -4.09
N TYR A 62 2.42 -11.11 -4.43
CA TYR A 62 2.29 -12.21 -5.38
C TYR A 62 2.52 -11.74 -6.83
N PRO A 63 3.56 -12.22 -7.54
CA PRO A 63 4.01 -11.62 -8.82
C PRO A 63 2.93 -11.53 -9.90
N ARG A 64 2.01 -12.50 -9.96
CA ARG A 64 0.95 -12.53 -10.99
C ARG A 64 -0.17 -11.51 -10.73
N THR A 65 -0.35 -11.08 -9.49
CA THR A 65 -1.39 -10.12 -9.09
C THR A 65 -0.81 -8.79 -8.63
N GLY A 66 0.51 -8.61 -8.75
CA GLY A 66 1.24 -7.49 -8.16
C GLY A 66 0.73 -6.12 -8.63
N VAL A 67 0.39 -5.99 -9.92
CA VAL A 67 -0.22 -4.77 -10.47
C VAL A 67 -1.58 -4.46 -9.83
N ILE A 68 -2.42 -5.48 -9.59
CA ILE A 68 -3.71 -5.31 -8.92
C ILE A 68 -3.48 -4.82 -7.49
N GLY A 69 -2.57 -5.45 -6.76
CA GLY A 69 -2.19 -5.01 -5.41
C GLY A 69 -1.67 -3.57 -5.40
N ALA A 70 -0.88 -3.17 -6.39
CA ALA A 70 -0.37 -1.81 -6.51
C ALA A 70 -1.49 -0.78 -6.69
N LEU A 71 -2.39 -1.03 -7.63
CA LEU A 71 -3.53 -0.14 -7.92
C LEU A 71 -4.48 -0.03 -6.74
N LEU A 72 -4.74 -1.15 -6.04
CA LEU A 72 -5.54 -1.12 -4.81
C LEU A 72 -4.82 -0.37 -3.68
N GLY A 73 -3.51 -0.53 -3.54
CA GLY A 73 -2.70 0.21 -2.57
C GLY A 73 -2.76 1.72 -2.81
N ILE A 74 -2.61 2.14 -4.06
CA ILE A 74 -2.73 3.55 -4.50
C ILE A 74 -4.12 4.11 -4.16
N ALA A 75 -5.18 3.38 -4.51
CA ALA A 75 -6.55 3.79 -4.20
C ALA A 75 -6.80 3.87 -2.68
N TYR A 76 -6.30 2.89 -1.92
CA TYR A 76 -6.42 2.86 -0.46
C TYR A 76 -5.72 4.06 0.20
N MET A 77 -4.50 4.37 -0.21
CA MET A 77 -3.74 5.50 0.31
C MET A 77 -4.42 6.84 -0.03
N GLY A 78 -4.99 6.97 -1.23
CA GLY A 78 -5.85 8.11 -1.59
C GLY A 78 -7.01 8.32 -0.62
N GLY A 79 -7.73 7.24 -0.29
CA GLY A 79 -8.81 7.26 0.69
C GLY A 79 -8.32 7.60 2.10
N ALA A 80 -7.21 7.00 2.55
CA ALA A 80 -6.62 7.25 3.85
C ALA A 80 -6.19 8.72 4.01
N MET A 81 -5.61 9.32 2.95
CA MET A 81 -5.23 10.73 2.96
C MET A 81 -6.45 11.65 3.10
N ALA A 82 -7.55 11.35 2.40
CA ALA A 82 -8.79 12.12 2.53
C ALA A 82 -9.33 12.09 3.97
N VAL A 83 -9.33 10.93 4.61
CA VAL A 83 -9.75 10.78 6.02
C VAL A 83 -8.82 11.57 6.96
N HIS A 84 -7.50 11.49 6.78
CA HIS A 84 -6.54 12.25 7.59
C HIS A 84 -6.74 13.76 7.46
N LEU A 85 -6.93 14.27 6.22
CA LEU A 85 -7.18 15.69 5.98
C LEU A 85 -8.43 16.19 6.70
N VAL A 86 -9.55 15.48 6.56
CA VAL A 86 -10.81 15.86 7.20
C VAL A 86 -10.73 15.71 8.73
N SER A 87 -9.87 14.81 9.22
CA SER A 87 -9.61 14.61 10.67
C SER A 87 -8.56 15.57 11.25
N GLY A 88 -8.02 16.51 10.45
CA GLY A 88 -6.97 17.44 10.89
C GLY A 88 -5.63 16.78 11.19
N GLN A 89 -5.39 15.58 10.66
CA GLN A 89 -4.15 14.82 10.85
C GLN A 89 -3.17 15.05 9.70
N SER A 90 -1.88 14.85 9.97
CA SER A 90 -0.84 14.97 8.94
C SER A 90 -0.96 13.86 7.89
N ILE A 91 -0.79 14.25 6.62
CA ILE A 91 -0.73 13.32 5.48
C ILE A 91 0.69 12.99 5.02
N MET A 92 1.73 13.61 5.61
CA MET A 92 3.10 13.49 5.11
C MET A 92 3.59 12.03 5.03
N LEU A 93 3.30 11.23 6.06
CA LEU A 93 3.67 9.81 6.06
C LEU A 93 2.93 9.02 4.97
N LEU A 94 1.65 9.32 4.75
CA LEU A 94 0.84 8.65 3.73
C LEU A 94 1.33 9.00 2.31
N VAL A 95 1.70 10.26 2.08
CA VAL A 95 2.30 10.69 0.81
C VAL A 95 3.63 9.96 0.54
N VAL A 96 4.47 9.80 1.57
CA VAL A 96 5.73 9.05 1.43
C VAL A 96 5.48 7.58 1.10
N ILE A 97 4.50 6.95 1.75
CA ILE A 97 4.12 5.56 1.47
C ILE A 97 3.55 5.45 0.05
N GLU A 98 2.70 6.38 -0.37
CA GLU A 98 2.12 6.43 -1.71
C GLU A 98 3.21 6.54 -2.80
N VAL A 99 4.17 7.46 -2.62
CA VAL A 99 5.32 7.58 -3.51
C VAL A 99 6.15 6.29 -3.55
N LEU A 100 6.34 5.64 -2.39
CA LEU A 100 7.05 4.36 -2.32
C LEU A 100 6.32 3.25 -3.09
N ILE A 101 4.99 3.19 -3.04
CA ILE A 101 4.18 2.25 -3.83
C ILE A 101 4.40 2.50 -5.32
N TRP A 102 4.36 3.76 -5.78
CA TRP A 102 4.61 4.11 -7.18
C TRP A 102 6.01 3.73 -7.66
N ILE A 103 7.05 4.07 -6.89
CA ILE A 103 8.44 3.73 -7.22
C ILE A 103 8.60 2.21 -7.29
N THR A 104 8.10 1.49 -6.29
CA THR A 104 8.18 0.02 -6.24
C THR A 104 7.48 -0.61 -7.44
N SER A 105 6.29 -0.11 -7.78
CA SER A 105 5.49 -0.60 -8.89
C SER A 105 6.17 -0.35 -10.23
N ALA A 106 6.77 0.84 -10.41
CA ALA A 106 7.53 1.16 -11.63
C ALA A 106 8.79 0.31 -11.80
N VAL A 107 9.46 -0.07 -10.70
CA VAL A 107 10.63 -0.94 -10.73
C VAL A 107 10.25 -2.40 -10.98
N ARG A 108 9.12 -2.85 -10.44
CA ARG A 108 8.74 -4.27 -10.41
C ARG A 108 7.85 -4.71 -11.58
N PHE A 109 7.02 -3.80 -12.10
CA PHE A 109 6.02 -4.07 -13.14
C PHE A 109 6.30 -3.21 -14.38
N PRO A 110 7.27 -3.60 -15.24
CA PRO A 110 7.58 -2.86 -16.45
C PRO A 110 6.37 -2.66 -17.36
N GLU A 111 5.43 -3.61 -17.38
CA GLU A 111 4.18 -3.54 -18.14
C GLU A 111 3.30 -2.34 -17.74
N LEU A 112 3.34 -1.92 -16.47
CA LEU A 112 2.62 -0.75 -15.99
C LEU A 112 3.27 0.53 -16.55
N VAL A 113 4.60 0.59 -16.54
CA VAL A 113 5.37 1.74 -17.04
C VAL A 113 5.24 1.88 -18.55
N GLU A 114 5.30 0.78 -19.29
CA GLU A 114 5.13 0.76 -20.75
C GLU A 114 3.75 1.31 -21.15
N ARG A 115 2.69 0.87 -20.46
CA ARG A 115 1.33 1.39 -20.66
C ARG A 115 1.22 2.88 -20.36
N LEU A 116 1.80 3.35 -19.25
CA LEU A 116 1.76 4.76 -18.87
C LEU A 116 2.56 5.67 -19.82
N ARG A 117 3.62 5.15 -20.44
CA ARG A 117 4.42 5.88 -21.44
C ARG A 117 3.76 5.95 -22.81
N GLY A 118 2.66 5.23 -23.04
CA GLY A 118 1.98 5.18 -24.34
C GLY A 118 2.81 4.51 -25.43
N ALA A 119 3.75 3.64 -25.06
CA ALA A 119 4.46 2.82 -26.04
C ALA A 119 3.44 1.82 -26.65
N LYS A 120 3.21 1.95 -27.95
CA LYS A 120 2.40 1.01 -28.74
C LYS A 120 3.11 -0.32 -28.90
#